data_AF-A0A9P8JGH3-F1
#
_entry.id   AF-A0A9P8JGH3-F1
#
_cell.length_a   1.000
_cell.length_b   1.000
_cell.length_c   1.000
_cell.angle_alpha   90.00
_cell.angle_beta   90.00
_cell.angle_gamma   90.00
#
_symmetry.space_group_name_H-M   'P 1'
#
loop_
_entity.id
_entity.type
_entity.pdbx_description
1 polymer ?
#
loop_
_entity_poly.entity_id
_entity_poly.type
_entity_poly.pdbx_seq_one_letter_code
_entity_poly.pdbx_strand_id
1 'polypeptide(L)'
;HTFTMASRKEIISKIYKIVPPMLESFHKGQLGRVAVIGGSEDYTGAPYFSGMASAKLGADMSHVICEPGAGQVIKTYSPNLMVHPYMRQSKNMKEGETIDNISKTVVEMLNRLHVVVIGPGLGRDEAMQETCARVITEARKKGIPFIVDADGLFIIQNRPELVEGCTECILTPNVVEFGRLAKAKG
;
A
#
# COMPACT_ATOMS: atom_id res chain seq x y z
N HIS A 1 -17.86 5.80 25.88
CA HIS A 1 -18.74 5.39 24.77
C HIS A 1 -18.68 3.89 24.62
N THR A 2 -19.74 3.19 25.01
CA THR A 2 -19.83 1.72 24.85
C THR A 2 -20.13 1.43 23.38
N PHE A 3 -19.13 0.97 22.63
CA PHE A 3 -19.35 0.47 21.28
C PHE A 3 -20.20 -0.79 21.35
N THR A 4 -21.49 -0.70 21.04
CA THR A 4 -22.30 -1.88 20.75
C THR A 4 -21.74 -2.53 19.49
N MET A 5 -21.15 -3.73 19.65
CA MET A 5 -20.67 -4.51 18.50
C MET A 5 -21.87 -4.81 17.60
N ALA A 6 -21.81 -4.35 16.36
CA ALA A 6 -22.77 -4.74 15.33
C ALA A 6 -22.77 -6.27 15.22
N SER A 7 -23.96 -6.87 15.08
CA SER A 7 -24.06 -8.31 14.89
C SER A 7 -23.34 -8.72 13.59
N ARG A 8 -22.85 -9.96 13.52
CA ARG A 8 -22.22 -10.50 12.29
C ARG A 8 -23.10 -10.28 11.06
N LYS A 9 -24.42 -10.44 11.21
CA LYS A 9 -25.42 -10.23 10.14
C LYS A 9 -25.45 -8.77 9.67
N GLU A 10 -25.38 -7.82 10.60
CA GLU A 10 -25.34 -6.38 10.28
C GLU A 10 -24.05 -6.00 9.56
N ILE A 11 -22.89 -6.51 10.00
CA ILE A 11 -21.61 -6.26 9.34
C ILE A 11 -21.62 -6.81 7.91
N ILE A 12 -22.07 -8.06 7.72
CA ILE A 12 -22.18 -8.66 6.38
C ILE A 12 -23.13 -7.85 5.49
N SER A 13 -24.28 -7.40 6.03
CA SER A 13 -25.23 -6.56 5.29
C SER A 13 -24.60 -5.23 4.86
N LYS A 14 -23.78 -4.59 5.71
CA LYS A 14 -23.03 -3.39 5.35
C LYS A 14 -22.02 -3.67 4.24
N ILE A 15 -21.31 -4.80 4.29
CA ILE A 15 -20.33 -5.18 3.25
C ILE A 15 -21.00 -5.27 1.88
N TYR A 16 -22.16 -5.94 1.78
CA TYR A 16 -22.89 -6.05 0.52
C TYR A 16 -23.27 -4.68 -0.09
N LYS A 17 -23.50 -3.67 0.74
CA LYS A 17 -23.84 -2.31 0.30
C LYS A 17 -22.64 -1.51 -0.21
N ILE A 18 -21.41 -1.93 0.11
CA ILE A 18 -20.18 -1.25 -0.31
C ILE A 18 -19.71 -1.73 -1.68
N VAL A 19 -20.09 -2.95 -2.09
CA VAL A 19 -19.74 -3.50 -3.40
C VAL A 19 -20.48 -2.70 -4.49
N PRO A 20 -19.78 -2.02 -5.41
CA PRO A 20 -20.43 -1.26 -6.45
C PRO A 20 -21.16 -2.19 -7.43
N PRO A 21 -22.33 -1.80 -7.97
CA PRO A 21 -23.01 -2.58 -8.99
C PRO A 21 -22.20 -2.58 -10.28
N MET A 22 -22.26 -3.67 -11.04
CA MET A 22 -21.66 -3.75 -12.37
C MET A 22 -22.68 -3.22 -13.39
N LEU A 23 -22.50 -1.98 -13.85
CA LEU A 23 -23.37 -1.31 -14.82
C LEU A 23 -22.64 -1.18 -16.16
N GLU A 24 -23.37 -1.29 -17.27
CA GLU A 24 -22.82 -1.18 -18.64
C GLU A 24 -22.17 0.19 -18.92
N SER A 25 -22.56 1.22 -18.18
CA SER A 25 -21.98 2.57 -18.29
C SER A 25 -20.61 2.71 -17.62
N PHE A 26 -20.14 1.72 -16.87
CA PHE A 26 -18.83 1.80 -16.22
C PHE A 26 -17.70 1.38 -17.18
N HIS A 27 -16.65 2.19 -17.20
CA HIS A 27 -15.42 1.96 -17.95
C HIS A 27 -14.28 1.54 -17.03
N LYS A 28 -13.31 0.82 -17.61
CA LYS A 28 -12.12 0.33 -16.90
C LYS A 28 -11.41 1.44 -16.13
N GLY A 29 -11.24 1.23 -14.84
CA GLY A 29 -10.59 2.14 -13.92
C GLY A 29 -11.57 2.92 -13.04
N GLN A 30 -12.89 2.86 -13.27
CA GLN A 30 -13.87 3.52 -12.41
C GLN A 30 -14.20 2.70 -11.15
N LEU A 31 -13.97 1.39 -11.16
CA LEU A 31 -14.29 0.45 -10.08
C LEU A 31 -13.02 -0.07 -9.38
N GLY A 32 -12.23 0.84 -8.83
CA GLY A 32 -11.09 0.50 -7.97
C GLY A 32 -9.74 0.46 -8.70
N ARG A 33 -8.84 1.36 -8.29
CA ARG A 33 -7.45 1.44 -8.76
C ARG A 33 -6.58 1.32 -7.53
N VAL A 34 -6.04 0.12 -7.30
CA VAL A 34 -5.28 -0.24 -6.10
C VAL A 34 -3.81 -0.30 -6.47
N ALA A 35 -2.93 0.28 -5.63
CA ALA A 35 -1.51 0.02 -5.73
C ALA A 35 -0.96 -0.62 -4.47
N VAL A 36 -0.05 -1.57 -4.62
CA VAL A 36 0.77 -2.12 -3.55
C VAL A 36 2.19 -1.58 -3.72
N ILE A 37 2.70 -0.91 -2.69
CA ILE A 37 4.05 -0.35 -2.62
C ILE A 37 4.86 -1.21 -1.65
N GLY A 38 5.90 -1.84 -2.17
CA GLY A 38 6.71 -2.80 -1.45
C GLY A 38 7.64 -3.53 -2.41
N GLY A 39 7.96 -4.79 -2.16
CA GLY A 39 8.84 -5.57 -3.04
C GLY A 39 10.27 -5.03 -3.14
N SER A 40 11.10 -5.41 -2.18
CA SER A 40 12.56 -5.38 -2.29
C SER A 40 13.06 -6.55 -3.12
N GLU A 41 14.34 -6.51 -3.49
CA GLU A 41 15.02 -7.52 -4.32
C GLU A 41 14.73 -8.96 -3.85
N ASP A 42 14.76 -9.20 -2.53
CA ASP A 42 14.55 -10.52 -1.94
C ASP A 42 13.07 -10.88 -1.72
N TYR A 43 12.17 -9.89 -1.60
CA TYR A 43 10.79 -10.10 -1.14
C TYR A 43 9.76 -9.82 -2.24
N THR A 44 9.75 -10.67 -3.26
CA THR A 44 8.88 -10.53 -4.44
C THR A 44 7.47 -11.09 -4.26
N GLY A 45 7.29 -12.10 -3.40
CA GLY A 45 6.02 -12.80 -3.24
C GLY A 45 4.94 -11.98 -2.52
N ALA A 46 5.30 -11.27 -1.45
CA ALA A 46 4.37 -10.47 -0.66
C ALA A 46 3.61 -9.39 -1.48
N PRO A 47 4.28 -8.53 -2.27
CA PRO A 47 3.57 -7.56 -3.09
C PRO A 47 2.73 -8.22 -4.20
N TYR A 48 3.17 -9.36 -4.73
CA TYR A 48 2.38 -10.13 -5.70
C TYR A 48 1.06 -10.63 -5.08
N PHE A 49 1.10 -11.26 -3.90
CA PHE A 49 -0.12 -11.78 -3.27
C PHE A 49 -1.10 -10.67 -2.92
N SER A 50 -0.62 -9.54 -2.41
CA SER A 50 -1.45 -8.38 -2.10
C SER A 50 -2.09 -7.80 -3.38
N GLY A 51 -1.29 -7.60 -4.45
CA GLY A 51 -1.79 -7.11 -5.73
C GLY A 51 -2.80 -8.07 -6.36
N MET A 52 -2.47 -9.35 -6.44
CA MET A 52 -3.35 -10.37 -7.01
C MET A 52 -4.65 -10.53 -6.21
N ALA A 53 -4.61 -10.43 -4.88
CA ALA A 53 -5.81 -10.44 -4.06
C ALA A 53 -6.74 -9.28 -4.41
N SER A 54 -6.20 -8.06 -4.59
CA SER A 54 -7.00 -6.90 -5.01
C SER A 54 -7.66 -7.10 -6.38
N ALA A 55 -6.93 -7.65 -7.36
CA ALA A 55 -7.46 -7.94 -8.68
C ALA A 55 -8.57 -9.01 -8.62
N LYS A 56 -8.34 -10.10 -7.88
CA LYS A 56 -9.32 -11.17 -7.71
C LYS A 56 -10.59 -10.74 -6.95
N LEU A 57 -10.47 -9.78 -6.04
CA LEU A 57 -11.60 -9.25 -5.29
C LEU A 57 -12.47 -8.30 -6.14
N GLY A 58 -11.97 -7.84 -7.29
CA GLY A 58 -12.74 -7.05 -8.25
C GLY A 58 -12.22 -5.64 -8.49
N ALA A 59 -10.98 -5.30 -8.10
CA ALA A 59 -10.38 -4.03 -8.51
C ALA A 59 -10.11 -4.03 -10.03
N ASP A 60 -10.58 -3.00 -10.73
CA ASP A 60 -10.34 -2.81 -12.17
C ASP A 60 -8.86 -2.78 -12.53
N MET A 61 -8.05 -2.19 -11.65
CA MET A 61 -6.63 -1.95 -11.86
C MET A 61 -5.86 -2.29 -10.59
N SER A 62 -4.93 -3.24 -10.71
CA SER A 62 -4.00 -3.59 -9.64
C SER A 62 -2.57 -3.29 -10.06
N HIS A 63 -1.94 -2.38 -9.31
CA HIS A 63 -0.59 -1.91 -9.52
C HIS A 63 0.34 -2.47 -8.45
N VAL A 64 1.58 -2.78 -8.83
CA VAL A 64 2.66 -3.07 -7.89
C VAL A 64 3.78 -2.08 -8.14
N ILE A 65 4.16 -1.29 -7.15
CA ILE A 65 5.28 -0.34 -7.21
C ILE A 65 6.41 -0.93 -6.36
N CYS A 66 7.53 -1.26 -7.01
CA CYS A 66 8.58 -2.07 -6.39
C CYS A 66 9.98 -1.73 -6.90
N GLU A 67 10.98 -2.39 -6.33
CA GLU A 67 12.37 -2.35 -6.79
C GLU A 67 12.50 -3.08 -8.16
N PRO A 68 13.39 -2.63 -9.09
CA PRO A 68 13.53 -3.23 -10.42
C PRO A 68 13.75 -4.74 -10.49
N GLY A 69 14.68 -5.28 -9.69
CA GLY A 69 14.92 -6.72 -9.57
C GLY A 69 13.68 -7.46 -9.10
N ALA A 70 12.97 -6.91 -8.10
CA ALA A 70 11.71 -7.47 -7.66
C ALA A 70 10.64 -7.45 -8.78
N GLY A 71 10.56 -6.33 -9.50
CA GLY A 71 9.62 -6.12 -10.59
C GLY A 71 9.81 -7.08 -11.76
N GLN A 72 11.06 -7.46 -12.07
CA GLN A 72 11.34 -8.47 -13.09
C GLN A 72 10.70 -9.81 -12.72
N VAL A 73 10.86 -10.25 -11.47
CA VAL A 73 10.31 -11.51 -10.97
C VAL A 73 8.78 -11.46 -10.92
N ILE A 74 8.19 -10.41 -10.34
CA ILE A 74 6.74 -10.28 -10.16
C ILE A 74 5.99 -10.30 -11.51
N LYS A 75 6.57 -9.68 -12.54
CA LYS A 75 6.00 -9.70 -13.91
C LYS A 75 5.86 -11.10 -14.49
N THR A 76 6.68 -12.06 -14.05
CA THR A 76 6.59 -13.46 -14.50
C THR A 76 5.42 -14.23 -13.86
N TYR A 77 4.95 -13.79 -12.68
CA TYR A 77 3.88 -14.48 -11.96
C TYR A 77 2.49 -14.26 -12.57
N SER A 78 2.24 -13.09 -13.16
CA SER A 78 0.97 -12.80 -13.83
C SER A 78 1.05 -11.61 -14.80
N PRO A 79 0.44 -11.71 -15.99
CA PRO A 79 0.32 -10.58 -16.91
C PRO A 79 -0.76 -9.57 -16.47
N ASN A 80 -1.59 -9.89 -15.47
CA ASN A 80 -2.72 -9.04 -15.07
C ASN A 80 -2.30 -7.85 -14.20
N LEU A 81 -1.15 -7.95 -13.52
CA LEU A 81 -0.66 -6.89 -12.64
C LEU A 81 0.12 -5.85 -13.44
N MET A 82 -0.12 -4.58 -13.17
CA MET A 82 0.69 -3.48 -13.70
C MET A 82 1.87 -3.23 -12.76
N VAL A 83 3.06 -3.68 -13.15
CA VAL A 83 4.25 -3.62 -12.29
C VAL A 83 5.15 -2.44 -12.69
N HIS A 84 5.37 -1.53 -11.73
CA HIS A 84 6.08 -0.26 -11.86
C HIS A 84 7.40 -0.30 -11.04
N PRO A 85 8.56 -0.49 -11.69
CA PRO A 85 9.85 -0.65 -11.01
C PRO A 85 10.48 0.71 -10.60
N TYR A 86 9.75 1.51 -9.83
CA TYR A 86 10.15 2.89 -9.47
C TYR A 86 10.92 2.99 -8.16
N MET A 87 10.81 2.01 -7.26
CA MET A 87 11.53 2.05 -5.98
C MET A 87 13.01 1.74 -6.17
N ARG A 88 13.85 2.13 -5.22
CA ARG A 88 15.25 1.72 -5.15
C ARG A 88 15.63 1.38 -3.72
N GLN A 89 16.36 0.28 -3.57
CA GLN A 89 17.15 0.06 -2.36
C GLN A 89 18.41 0.94 -2.41
N SER A 90 18.91 1.39 -1.26
CA SER A 90 20.08 2.26 -1.15
C SER A 90 21.29 1.73 -1.93
N LYS A 91 21.52 0.41 -1.88
CA LYS A 91 22.61 -0.27 -2.60
C LYS A 91 22.46 -0.30 -4.14
N ASN A 92 21.24 -0.14 -4.65
CA ASN A 92 20.90 -0.25 -6.07
C ASN A 92 20.63 1.12 -6.72
N MET A 93 20.78 2.22 -5.96
CA MET A 93 20.62 3.57 -6.49
C MET A 93 21.73 3.89 -7.50
N LYS A 94 21.33 4.39 -8.66
CA LYS A 94 22.27 4.81 -9.72
C LYS A 94 22.78 6.22 -9.46
N GLU A 95 23.88 6.57 -10.12
CA GLU A 95 24.39 7.94 -10.11
C GLU A 95 23.30 8.93 -10.57
N GLY A 96 23.06 9.97 -9.77
CA GLY A 96 22.00 10.95 -10.00
C GLY A 96 20.60 10.55 -9.51
N GLU A 97 20.36 9.30 -9.11
CA GLU A 97 19.14 8.93 -8.38
C GLU A 97 19.25 9.41 -6.93
N THR A 98 18.18 10.02 -6.41
CA THR A 98 18.07 10.49 -5.03
C THR A 98 16.74 10.05 -4.46
N ILE A 99 16.63 9.91 -3.14
CA ILE A 99 15.34 9.59 -2.52
C ILE A 99 14.28 10.64 -2.91
N ASP A 100 14.67 11.89 -3.12
CA ASP A 100 13.78 12.97 -3.59
C ASP A 100 13.19 12.69 -4.98
N ASN A 101 13.99 12.32 -5.96
CA ASN A 101 13.46 12.10 -7.32
C ASN A 101 12.68 10.77 -7.43
N ILE A 102 13.12 9.73 -6.71
CA ILE A 102 12.41 8.46 -6.61
C ILE A 102 11.04 8.68 -5.96
N SER A 103 11.00 9.32 -4.79
CA SER A 103 9.75 9.57 -4.08
C SER A 103 8.79 10.45 -4.87
N LYS A 104 9.27 11.48 -5.60
CA LYS A 104 8.43 12.27 -6.51
C LYS A 104 7.74 11.40 -7.55
N THR A 105 8.49 10.52 -8.22
CA THR A 105 7.96 9.59 -9.22
C THR A 105 6.87 8.68 -8.64
N VAL A 106 7.09 8.14 -7.45
CA VAL A 106 6.11 7.28 -6.76
C VAL A 106 4.89 8.09 -6.30
N VAL A 107 5.07 9.30 -5.80
CA VAL A 107 4.00 10.21 -5.35
C VAL A 107 3.11 10.67 -6.50
N GLU A 108 3.65 10.83 -7.71
CA GLU A 108 2.86 11.17 -8.90
C GLU A 108 1.83 10.09 -9.25
N MET A 109 2.16 8.81 -8.99
CA MET A 109 1.23 7.70 -9.21
C MET A 109 -0.03 7.82 -8.35
N LEU A 110 0.05 8.45 -7.16
CA LEU A 110 -1.09 8.63 -6.26
C LEU A 110 -2.29 9.31 -6.95
N ASN A 111 -2.05 10.22 -7.88
CA ASN A 111 -3.12 10.95 -8.60
C ASN A 111 -4.04 10.03 -9.42
N ARG A 112 -3.60 8.79 -9.66
CA ARG A 112 -4.32 7.80 -10.48
C ARG A 112 -4.87 6.65 -9.63
N LEU A 113 -4.71 6.69 -8.31
CA LEU A 113 -5.06 5.59 -7.41
C LEU A 113 -6.25 5.97 -6.54
N HIS A 114 -7.08 4.98 -6.22
CA HIS A 114 -8.16 5.12 -5.24
C HIS A 114 -7.70 4.71 -3.84
N VAL A 115 -6.76 3.78 -3.73
CA VAL A 115 -6.23 3.28 -2.46
C VAL A 115 -4.83 2.71 -2.65
N VAL A 116 -4.01 2.80 -1.61
CA VAL A 116 -2.62 2.34 -1.63
C VAL A 116 -2.36 1.41 -0.44
N VAL A 117 -1.72 0.27 -0.68
CA VAL A 117 -1.21 -0.65 0.35
C VAL A 117 0.30 -0.47 0.44
N ILE A 118 0.84 -0.28 1.64
CA ILE A 118 2.25 0.05 1.85
C ILE A 118 2.86 -0.96 2.81
N GLY A 119 3.95 -1.60 2.38
CA GLY A 119 4.76 -2.46 3.23
C GLY A 119 4.95 -3.93 2.81
N PRO A 120 4.06 -4.58 2.02
CA PRO A 120 4.27 -5.97 1.61
C PRO A 120 5.60 -6.20 0.90
N GLY A 121 6.53 -6.90 1.57
CA GLY A 121 7.87 -7.15 1.07
C GLY A 121 8.73 -5.90 0.92
N LEU A 122 8.44 -4.81 1.64
CA LEU A 122 9.19 -3.56 1.55
C LEU A 122 10.64 -3.71 2.04
N GLY A 123 10.87 -4.56 3.05
CA GLY A 123 12.15 -4.66 3.73
C GLY A 123 12.44 -3.40 4.55
N ARG A 124 13.66 -3.31 5.11
CA ARG A 124 14.07 -2.22 6.02
C ARG A 124 15.23 -1.38 5.49
N ASP A 125 15.40 -1.40 4.17
CA ASP A 125 16.34 -0.51 3.50
C ASP A 125 15.92 0.96 3.65
N GLU A 126 16.89 1.83 3.93
CA GLU A 126 16.63 3.24 4.26
C GLU A 126 15.95 4.00 3.12
N ALA A 127 16.39 3.83 1.88
CA ALA A 127 15.81 4.52 0.73
C ALA A 127 14.36 4.06 0.47
N MET A 128 14.09 2.75 0.63
CA MET A 128 12.74 2.19 0.52
C MET A 128 11.81 2.77 1.60
N GLN A 129 12.27 2.78 2.85
CA GLN A 129 11.51 3.25 4.02
C GLN A 129 11.20 4.75 3.94
N GLU A 130 12.19 5.58 3.61
CA GLU A 130 12.01 7.04 3.47
C GLU A 130 11.13 7.39 2.27
N THR A 131 11.25 6.67 1.15
CA THR A 131 10.34 6.83 0.01
C THR A 131 8.89 6.56 0.43
N CYS A 132 8.63 5.47 1.16
CA CYS A 132 7.29 5.15 1.66
C CYS A 132 6.78 6.16 2.69
N ALA A 133 7.62 6.69 3.58
CA ALA A 133 7.22 7.73 4.53
C ALA A 133 6.72 9.01 3.82
N ARG A 134 7.38 9.40 2.71
CA ARG A 134 6.95 10.51 1.87
C ARG A 134 5.66 10.21 1.13
N VAL A 135 5.49 8.99 0.64
CA VAL A 135 4.23 8.55 0.04
C VAL A 135 3.07 8.61 1.03
N ILE A 136 3.27 8.16 2.28
CA ILE A 136 2.24 8.24 3.34
C ILE A 136 1.87 9.70 3.61
N THR A 137 2.88 10.58 3.71
CA THR A 137 2.67 12.02 3.91
C THR A 137 1.83 12.63 2.80
N GLU A 138 2.15 12.32 1.53
CA GLU A 138 1.45 12.87 0.38
C GLU A 138 0.07 12.24 0.16
N ALA A 139 -0.10 10.94 0.44
CA ALA A 139 -1.40 10.28 0.40
C ALA A 139 -2.35 10.91 1.41
N ARG A 140 -1.88 11.15 2.64
CA ARG A 140 -2.63 11.86 3.68
C ARG A 140 -3.04 13.27 3.24
N LYS A 141 -2.10 14.06 2.71
CA LYS A 141 -2.39 15.43 2.23
C LYS A 141 -3.44 15.45 1.12
N LYS A 142 -3.42 14.45 0.24
CA LYS A 142 -4.36 14.33 -0.88
C LYS A 142 -5.69 13.66 -0.49
N GLY A 143 -5.83 13.20 0.74
CA GLY A 143 -7.01 12.45 1.19
C GLY A 143 -7.17 11.10 0.50
N ILE A 144 -6.08 10.49 0.04
CA ILE A 144 -6.10 9.17 -0.59
C ILE A 144 -6.01 8.12 0.52
N PRO A 145 -6.99 7.20 0.63
CA PRO A 145 -6.94 6.14 1.62
C PRO A 145 -5.72 5.25 1.46
N PHE A 146 -5.14 4.82 2.58
CA PHE A 146 -4.02 3.90 2.55
C PHE A 146 -4.07 2.84 3.65
N ILE A 147 -3.52 1.67 3.35
CA ILE A 147 -3.34 0.55 4.26
C ILE A 147 -1.84 0.43 4.52
N VAL A 148 -1.46 0.28 5.78
CA VAL A 148 -0.08 -0.01 6.17
C VAL A 148 0.01 -1.41 6.78
N ASP A 149 0.91 -2.20 6.24
CA ASP A 149 1.12 -3.61 6.59
C ASP A 149 2.61 -3.93 6.71
N ALA A 150 2.97 -5.04 7.37
CA ALA A 150 4.33 -5.57 7.47
C ALA A 150 5.42 -4.50 7.76
N ASP A 151 6.47 -4.40 6.95
CA ASP A 151 7.55 -3.41 7.14
C ASP A 151 7.11 -1.96 6.89
N GLY A 152 5.89 -1.71 6.38
CA GLY A 152 5.27 -0.39 6.43
C GLY A 152 4.93 0.01 7.87
N LEU A 153 4.54 -0.94 8.72
CA LEU A 153 4.27 -0.68 10.13
C LEU A 153 5.54 -0.35 10.91
N PHE A 154 6.71 -0.81 10.42
CA PHE A 154 8.00 -0.38 10.95
C PHE A 154 8.23 1.13 10.73
N ILE A 155 7.80 1.70 9.59
CA ILE A 155 7.82 3.16 9.38
C ILE A 155 6.99 3.83 10.46
N ILE A 156 5.75 3.37 10.66
CA ILE A 156 4.81 3.98 11.62
C ILE A 156 5.30 3.86 13.06
N GLN A 157 5.95 2.75 13.41
CA GLN A 157 6.54 2.56 14.72
C GLN A 157 7.61 3.62 15.02
N ASN A 158 8.42 3.98 14.03
CA ASN A 158 9.48 4.99 14.20
C ASN A 158 8.97 6.42 14.00
N ARG A 159 7.82 6.58 13.32
CA ARG A 159 7.23 7.85 12.91
C ARG A 159 5.71 7.86 13.09
N PRO A 160 5.20 7.76 14.34
CA PRO A 160 3.77 7.65 14.60
C PRO A 160 2.98 8.88 14.13
N GLU A 161 3.64 10.05 14.02
CA GLU A 161 3.04 11.30 13.54
C GLU A 161 2.49 11.19 12.11
N LEU A 162 2.99 10.25 11.31
CA LEU A 162 2.54 10.03 9.93
C LEU A 162 1.06 9.64 9.84
N VAL A 163 0.56 8.92 10.85
CA VAL A 163 -0.83 8.41 10.88
C VAL A 163 -1.65 8.98 12.04
N GLU A 164 -1.05 9.79 12.91
CA GLU A 164 -1.75 10.40 14.02
C GLU A 164 -2.90 11.31 13.53
N GLY A 165 -4.11 11.02 14.01
CA GLY A 165 -5.33 11.72 13.59
C GLY A 165 -5.80 11.41 12.16
N CYS A 166 -5.20 10.43 11.47
CA CYS A 166 -5.62 10.03 10.13
C CYS A 166 -6.81 9.06 10.18
N THR A 167 -7.93 9.45 9.59
CA THR A 167 -9.15 8.62 9.53
C THR A 167 -9.19 7.68 8.32
N GLU A 168 -8.53 8.07 7.22
CA GLU A 168 -8.45 7.30 5.96
C GLU A 168 -7.22 6.36 5.94
N CYS A 169 -6.87 5.81 7.10
CA CYS A 169 -5.71 4.94 7.28
C CYS A 169 -6.09 3.66 8.02
N ILE A 170 -5.70 2.50 7.48
CA ILE A 170 -5.87 1.20 8.14
C ILE A 170 -4.48 0.63 8.43
N LEU A 171 -4.21 0.32 9.70
CA LEU A 171 -3.02 -0.42 10.12
C LEU A 171 -3.39 -1.89 10.30
N THR A 172 -2.54 -2.81 9.81
CA THR A 172 -2.82 -4.26 9.86
C THR A 172 -1.78 -5.05 10.69
N PRO A 173 -1.48 -4.64 11.94
CA PRO A 173 -0.44 -5.30 12.71
C PRO A 173 -0.84 -6.70 13.17
N ASN A 174 0.12 -7.62 13.15
CA ASN A 174 0.05 -8.81 13.98
C ASN A 174 0.24 -8.47 15.48
N VAL A 175 0.13 -9.46 16.36
CA VAL A 175 0.22 -9.26 17.82
C VAL A 175 1.53 -8.59 18.25
N VAL A 176 2.65 -8.95 17.62
CA VAL A 176 3.97 -8.41 17.97
C VAL A 176 4.10 -6.96 17.48
N GLU A 177 3.70 -6.69 16.24
CA GLU A 177 3.70 -5.35 15.65
C GLU A 177 2.78 -4.40 16.42
N PHE A 178 1.61 -4.90 16.86
CA PHE A 178 0.68 -4.11 17.65
C PHE A 178 1.31 -3.69 18.98
N GLY A 179 1.99 -4.62 19.66
CA GLY A 179 2.72 -4.31 20.90
C GLY A 179 3.82 -3.26 20.70
N ARG A 180 4.49 -3.24 19.55
CA ARG A 180 5.49 -2.22 19.21
C ARG A 180 4.85 -0.86 18.91
N LEU A 181 3.77 -0.84 18.15
CA LEU A 181 3.01 0.38 17.84
C LEU A 181 2.41 1.01 19.09
N ALA A 182 1.84 0.19 19.99
CA ALA A 182 1.30 0.66 21.26
C ALA A 182 2.39 1.33 22.10
N LYS A 183 3.57 0.73 22.23
CA LYS A 183 4.71 1.32 22.94
C LYS A 183 5.22 2.62 22.30
N ALA A 184 5.21 2.70 20.97
CA ALA A 184 5.67 3.89 20.25
C ALA A 184 4.74 5.11 20.43
N LYS A 185 3.44 4.87 20.66
CA LYS A 185 2.46 5.93 20.91
C LYS A 185 2.54 6.53 22.33
N GLY A 186 3.17 5.82 23.28
CA GLY A 186 3.10 6.11 24.71
C GLY A 186 1.82 5.57 25.35
#